data_AF-A0A935QRU6-F1
#
_entry.id   AF-A0A935QRU6-F1
#
_cell.length_a   1.000
_cell.length_b   1.000
_cell.length_c   1.000
_cell.angle_alpha   90.00
_cell.angle_beta   90.00
_cell.angle_gamma   90.00
#
_symmetry.space_group_name_H-M   'P 1'
#
loop_
_entity.id
_entity.type
_entity.pdbx_description
1 polymer ?
#
loop_
_entity_poly.entity_id
_entity_poly.type
_entity_poly.pdbx_seq_one_letter_code
_entity_poly.pdbx_strand_id
1 'polypeptide(L)'
;SLVSLSGLPNVTSLSGSVYVRDNPSLTSLSGLNALVKVSYYLNVSDNPSLTSLSDLDALTTVGWDISVQSNDSLCEDEVDTLVAQLTAFTGTVTNTDNLGTCPSA
;
A
#
# COMPACT_ATOMS: atom_id res chain seq x y z
N SER A 1 11.49 -0.85 -12.90
CA SER A 1 10.14 -0.36 -13.16
C SER A 1 9.24 -1.52 -13.49
N LEU A 2 8.27 -1.78 -12.62
CA LEU A 2 7.17 -2.72 -12.82
C LEU A 2 5.99 -2.01 -13.47
N VAL A 3 5.20 -2.78 -14.21
CA VAL A 3 3.90 -2.34 -14.78
C VAL A 3 2.72 -3.05 -14.10
N SER A 4 2.96 -4.17 -13.41
CA SER A 4 1.91 -4.96 -12.76
C SER A 4 2.52 -5.91 -11.71
N LEU A 5 1.71 -6.30 -10.72
CA LEU A 5 2.01 -7.34 -9.73
C LEU A 5 1.22 -8.64 -9.97
N SER A 6 0.41 -8.71 -11.05
CA SER A 6 -0.48 -9.85 -11.36
C SER A 6 0.20 -11.20 -11.54
N GLY A 7 1.52 -11.23 -11.75
CA GLY A 7 2.32 -12.46 -11.83
C GLY A 7 2.68 -13.05 -10.46
N LEU A 8 2.41 -12.37 -9.35
CA LEU A 8 2.62 -12.91 -8.01
C LEU A 8 1.65 -14.08 -7.77
N PRO A 9 2.10 -15.15 -7.09
CA PRO A 9 1.16 -16.17 -6.61
C PRO A 9 0.15 -15.52 -5.66
N ASN A 10 -0.96 -16.18 -5.40
CA ASN A 10 -1.99 -15.66 -4.49
C ASN A 10 -1.46 -15.60 -3.03
N VAL A 11 -0.73 -14.53 -2.71
CA VAL A 11 -0.04 -14.35 -1.42
C VAL A 11 -1.05 -13.83 -0.41
N THR A 12 -1.26 -14.61 0.65
CA THR A 12 -2.19 -14.24 1.74
C THR A 12 -1.49 -13.72 2.98
N SER A 13 -0.24 -14.11 3.21
CA SER A 13 0.52 -13.71 4.39
C SER A 13 2.01 -13.69 4.08
N LEU A 14 2.69 -12.66 4.58
CA LEU A 14 4.13 -12.53 4.50
C LEU A 14 4.72 -12.44 5.91
N SER A 15 5.65 -13.33 6.20
CA SER A 15 6.47 -13.31 7.43
C SER A 15 7.49 -12.16 7.43
N GLY A 16 7.67 -11.48 6.30
CA GLY A 16 8.61 -10.37 6.13
C GLY A 16 7.92 -9.02 5.93
N SER A 17 8.63 -8.14 5.23
CA SER A 17 8.18 -6.82 4.80
C SER A 17 7.77 -6.82 3.33
N VAL A 18 6.91 -5.87 2.95
CA VAL A 18 6.55 -5.58 1.56
C VAL A 18 7.16 -4.23 1.18
N TYR A 19 7.86 -4.21 0.04
CA TYR A 19 8.40 -2.99 -0.55
C TYR A 19 7.93 -2.88 -2.00
N VAL A 20 7.08 -1.91 -2.27
CA VAL A 20 6.66 -1.52 -3.63
C VAL A 20 7.21 -0.14 -3.88
N ARG A 21 8.41 -0.08 -4.50
CA ARG A 21 9.12 1.18 -4.69
C ARG A 21 9.74 1.37 -6.05
N ASP A 22 9.86 2.62 -6.49
CA ASP A 22 10.52 3.03 -7.72
C ASP A 22 9.87 2.45 -9.00
N ASN A 23 8.52 2.42 -9.06
CA ASN A 23 7.76 1.92 -10.22
C ASN A 23 6.89 3.03 -10.82
N PRO A 24 7.47 3.91 -11.66
CA PRO A 24 6.74 5.06 -12.24
C PRO A 24 5.59 4.67 -13.16
N SER A 25 5.55 3.44 -13.67
CA SER A 25 4.48 2.94 -14.54
C SER A 25 3.43 2.09 -13.81
N LEU A 26 3.61 1.82 -12.52
CA LEU A 26 2.68 1.01 -11.75
C LEU A 26 1.47 1.86 -11.36
N THR A 27 0.28 1.46 -11.83
CA THR A 27 -0.97 2.21 -11.59
C THR A 27 -1.82 1.61 -10.48
N SER A 28 -1.60 0.35 -10.12
CA SER A 28 -2.35 -0.35 -9.08
C SER A 28 -1.50 -1.43 -8.41
N LEU A 29 -1.96 -1.93 -7.25
CA LEU A 29 -1.33 -3.03 -6.52
C LEU A 29 -1.99 -4.38 -6.85
N SER A 30 -2.78 -4.44 -7.92
CA SER A 30 -3.50 -5.63 -8.35
C SER A 30 -2.57 -6.84 -8.47
N GLY A 31 -2.95 -7.91 -7.78
CA GLY A 31 -2.09 -9.05 -7.46
C GLY A 31 -1.85 -9.20 -5.94
N LEU A 32 -2.10 -8.14 -5.16
CA LEU A 32 -2.06 -8.18 -3.69
C LEU A 32 -3.46 -8.25 -3.03
N ASN A 33 -4.52 -8.42 -3.82
CA ASN A 33 -5.92 -8.43 -3.36
C ASN A 33 -6.25 -9.46 -2.28
N ALA A 34 -5.44 -10.51 -2.13
CA ALA A 34 -5.63 -11.53 -1.10
C ALA A 34 -4.68 -11.38 0.09
N LEU A 35 -3.81 -10.36 0.11
CA LEU A 35 -2.81 -10.17 1.15
C LEU A 35 -3.51 -9.73 2.45
N VAL A 36 -3.55 -10.63 3.43
CA VAL A 36 -4.21 -10.40 4.73
C VAL A 36 -3.23 -9.90 5.78
N LYS A 37 -1.95 -10.27 5.68
CA LYS A 37 -0.96 -9.99 6.72
C LYS A 37 0.43 -9.68 6.16
N VAL A 38 1.04 -8.63 6.69
CA VAL A 38 2.47 -8.32 6.59
C VAL A 38 3.05 -8.30 8.01
N SER A 39 4.01 -9.17 8.31
CA SER A 39 4.46 -9.36 9.70
C SER A 39 5.38 -8.24 10.19
N TYR A 40 5.98 -7.49 9.28
CA TYR A 40 6.86 -6.37 9.61
C TYR A 40 6.38 -5.09 8.93
N TYR A 41 7.10 -4.62 7.91
CA TYR A 41 6.96 -3.28 7.36
C TYR A 41 6.23 -3.30 6.01
N LEU A 42 5.30 -2.37 5.80
CA LEU A 42 4.72 -2.10 4.49
C LEU A 42 5.24 -0.76 3.99
N ASN A 43 5.95 -0.78 2.85
CA ASN A 43 6.43 0.42 2.18
C ASN A 43 5.91 0.47 0.74
N VAL A 44 5.23 1.57 0.42
CA VAL A 44 4.76 1.90 -0.93
C VAL A 44 5.26 3.31 -1.24
N SER A 45 6.39 3.43 -1.93
CA SER A 45 7.01 4.73 -2.19
C SER A 45 7.44 4.94 -3.64
N ASP A 46 7.48 6.18 -4.08
CA ASP A 46 8.07 6.52 -5.39
C ASP A 46 7.38 5.78 -6.57
N ASN A 47 6.05 5.61 -6.48
CA ASN A 47 5.22 5.09 -7.56
C ASN A 47 4.25 6.20 -8.04
N PRO A 48 4.73 7.22 -8.78
CA PRO A 48 3.96 8.42 -9.10
C PRO A 48 2.66 8.18 -9.87
N SER A 49 2.53 7.06 -10.57
CA SER A 49 1.30 6.69 -11.31
C SER A 49 0.31 5.86 -10.48
N LEU A 50 0.65 5.46 -9.26
CA LEU A 50 -0.21 4.65 -8.40
C LEU A 50 -1.39 5.51 -7.93
N THR A 51 -2.63 5.06 -8.17
CA THR A 51 -3.82 5.88 -7.90
C THR A 51 -4.65 5.40 -6.70
N SER A 52 -4.44 4.18 -6.22
CA SER A 52 -5.25 3.62 -5.12
C SER A 52 -4.51 2.52 -4.35
N LEU A 53 -4.88 2.35 -3.09
CA LEU A 53 -4.48 1.23 -2.21
C LEU A 53 -5.60 0.20 -2.01
N SER A 54 -6.76 0.34 -2.66
CA SER A 54 -7.92 -0.58 -2.52
C SER A 54 -7.63 -2.04 -2.86
N ASP A 55 -6.60 -2.31 -3.66
CA ASP A 55 -6.08 -3.67 -3.86
C ASP A 55 -5.52 -4.30 -2.56
N LEU A 56 -5.46 -3.57 -1.45
CA LEU A 56 -5.09 -4.03 -0.10
C LEU A 56 -6.28 -4.11 0.87
N ASP A 57 -7.54 -4.06 0.42
CA ASP A 57 -8.73 -4.13 1.28
C ASP A 57 -8.80 -5.39 2.18
N ALA A 58 -8.11 -6.47 1.80
CA ALA A 58 -8.00 -7.68 2.63
C ALA A 58 -6.97 -7.57 3.76
N LEU A 59 -6.08 -6.58 3.73
CA LEU A 59 -4.96 -6.43 4.66
C LEU A 59 -5.48 -5.95 6.02
N THR A 60 -5.37 -6.80 7.04
CA THR A 60 -5.89 -6.51 8.39
C THR A 60 -4.79 -6.40 9.44
N THR A 61 -3.56 -6.78 9.09
CA THR A 61 -2.41 -6.84 10.01
C THR A 61 -1.15 -6.33 9.33
N VAL A 62 -0.53 -5.29 9.93
CA VAL A 62 0.85 -4.88 9.68
C VAL A 62 1.56 -4.86 11.02
N GLY A 63 2.61 -5.67 11.16
CA GLY A 63 3.21 -5.93 12.48
C GLY A 63 4.11 -4.82 13.00
N TRP A 64 4.62 -3.94 12.12
CA TRP A 64 5.45 -2.81 12.51
C TRP A 64 4.97 -1.52 11.87
N ASP A 65 5.79 -0.81 11.09
CA ASP A 65 5.44 0.49 10.53
C ASP A 65 4.80 0.39 9.13
N ILE A 66 4.11 1.47 8.75
CA ILE A 66 3.61 1.70 7.39
C ILE A 66 4.22 2.99 6.87
N SER A 67 4.77 2.96 5.66
CA SER A 67 5.24 4.13 4.94
C SER A 67 4.63 4.15 3.55
N VAL A 68 3.83 5.17 3.29
CA VAL A 68 3.31 5.47 1.97
C VAL A 68 3.75 6.88 1.65
N GLN A 69 4.63 7.04 0.66
CA GLN A 69 5.22 8.34 0.38
C GLN A 69 5.59 8.57 -1.08
N SER A 70 5.51 9.82 -1.53
CA SER A 70 5.96 10.19 -2.88
C SER A 70 5.23 9.40 -3.99
N ASN A 71 3.92 9.20 -3.83
CA ASN A 71 3.04 8.64 -4.86
C ASN A 71 2.12 9.75 -5.38
N ASP A 72 2.61 10.56 -6.32
CA ASP A 72 1.97 11.81 -6.78
C ASP A 72 0.50 11.69 -7.19
N SER A 73 0.06 10.53 -7.70
CA SER A 73 -1.33 10.30 -8.12
C SER A 73 -2.21 9.67 -7.05
N LEU A 74 -1.64 9.28 -5.90
CA LEU A 74 -2.34 8.63 -4.80
C LEU A 74 -2.89 9.69 -3.86
N CYS A 75 -4.18 9.62 -3.55
CA CYS A 75 -4.79 10.46 -2.52
C CYS A 75 -4.28 10.06 -1.13
N GLU A 76 -3.99 11.04 -0.27
CA GLU A 76 -3.55 10.81 1.11
C GLU A 76 -4.60 10.07 1.97
N ASP A 77 -5.90 10.28 1.75
CA ASP A 77 -7.00 9.58 2.47
C ASP A 77 -7.05 8.06 2.17
N GLU A 78 -6.43 7.59 1.07
CA GLU A 78 -6.30 6.14 0.82
C GLU A 78 -5.44 5.47 1.89
N VAL A 79 -4.43 6.20 2.41
CA VAL A 79 -3.58 5.71 3.50
C VAL A 79 -4.35 5.68 4.80
N ASP A 80 -5.15 6.70 5.08
CA ASP A 80 -5.99 6.76 6.28
C ASP A 80 -7.04 5.64 6.27
N THR A 81 -7.64 5.38 5.11
CA THR A 81 -8.57 4.26 4.91
C THR A 81 -7.90 2.92 5.17
N LEU A 82 -6.70 2.70 4.60
CA LEU A 82 -5.91 1.49 4.83
C LEU A 82 -5.57 1.30 6.31
N VAL A 83 -5.21 2.37 7.02
CA VAL A 83 -4.85 2.29 8.45
C VAL A 83 -6.10 2.02 9.31
N ALA A 84 -7.23 2.64 8.98
CA ALA A 84 -8.48 2.50 9.72
C ALA A 84 -9.04 1.06 9.70
N GLN A 85 -8.78 0.28 8.64
CA GLN A 85 -9.21 -1.12 8.56
C GLN A 85 -8.31 -2.10 9.33
N LEU A 86 -7.10 -1.71 9.75
CA LEU A 86 -6.20 -2.62 10.44
C LEU A 86 -6.71 -2.94 11.84
N THR A 87 -6.85 -4.23 12.12
CA THR A 87 -7.28 -4.72 13.44
C THR A 87 -6.12 -5.00 14.40
N ALA A 88 -4.89 -5.10 13.86
CA ALA A 88 -3.68 -5.39 14.60
C ALA A 88 -2.51 -4.59 14.01
N PHE A 89 -2.43 -3.32 14.39
CA PHE A 89 -1.36 -2.40 14.04
C PHE A 89 -1.02 -1.52 15.25
N THR A 90 0.26 -1.48 15.61
CA THR A 90 0.76 -0.70 16.76
C THR A 90 1.97 0.15 16.40
N GLY A 91 2.34 0.19 15.12
CA GLY A 91 3.47 0.97 14.65
C GLY A 91 3.10 2.41 14.35
N THR A 92 3.98 3.04 13.60
CA THR A 92 3.84 4.40 13.11
C THR A 92 3.46 4.40 11.63
N VAL A 93 2.71 5.43 11.24
CA VAL A 93 2.33 5.67 9.84
C VAL A 93 3.09 6.90 9.36
N THR A 94 3.80 6.75 8.26
CA THR A 94 4.33 7.88 7.48
C THR A 94 3.50 8.01 6.22
N ASN A 95 2.77 9.12 6.10
CA ASN A 95 1.97 9.50 4.93
C ASN A 95 2.44 10.89 4.49
N THR A 96 3.27 10.97 3.45
CA THR A 96 3.88 12.24 3.00
C THR A 96 4.02 12.25 1.48
N ASP A 97 3.80 13.39 0.84
CA ASP A 97 3.95 13.52 -0.62
C ASP A 97 3.08 12.54 -1.44
N ASN A 98 1.87 12.21 -0.95
CA ASN A 98 0.84 11.52 -1.72
C ASN A 98 -0.17 12.59 -2.19
N LEU A 99 0.04 13.10 -3.40
CA LEU A 99 -0.54 14.37 -3.87
C LEU A 99 -1.78 14.19 -4.76
N GLY A 100 -2.32 12.98 -4.84
CA GLY A 100 -3.50 12.66 -5.63
C GLY A 100 -4.73 13.40 -5.13
N THR A 101 -5.67 13.70 -6.03
CA THR A 101 -6.93 14.35 -5.63
C THR A 101 -7.78 13.40 -4.81
N CYS A 102 -8.07 13.76 -3.57
CA CYS A 102 -8.95 12.99 -2.71
C CYS A 102 -10.43 13.18 -3.08
N PRO A 103 -11.24 12.10 -3.11
CA PRO A 103 -12.68 12.22 -3.23
C PRO A 103 -13.20 13.11 -2.09
N SER A 104 -14.05 14.09 -2.42
CA SER A 104 -14.69 14.90 -1.38
C SER A 104 -15.47 13.99 -0.42
N ALA A 105 -15.18 14.11 0.88
CA ALA A 105 -15.85 13.41 1.98
C ALA A 105 -17.38 13.55 1.97
#